data_AF-A0A7W0VCH3-F1
#
_entry.id   AF-A0A7W0VCH3-F1
#
_cell.length_a   1.000
_cell.length_b   1.000
_cell.length_c   1.000
_cell.angle_alpha   90.00
_cell.angle_beta   90.00
_cell.angle_gamma   90.00
#
_symmetry.space_group_name_H-M   'P 1'
#
loop_
_entity.id
_entity.type
_entity.pdbx_description
1 polymer ?
#
loop_
_entity_poly.entity_id
_entity_poly.type
_entity_poly.pdbx_seq_one_letter_code
_entity_poly.pdbx_strand_id
1 'polypeptide(L)'
;MARGTRSKSKQRSRSPIPRAVVLPAGVVAAPGADARRWIYGGLDLAFAILQAILIWKVVPNRLPSASFHLWTLPVLTFVMGIGTLLGGPSGWRVAVIAGSAALLSTVLLILRIVVSAAFLSGVYGAFGQAAAMTALMSVALVIELVALLPIVQIKYLMTRAGRRNYSVPAR
;
A
#
# COMPACT_ATOMS: atom_id res chain seq x y z
N MET A 1 21.66 14.99 -57.93
CA MET A 1 22.67 13.92 -57.74
C MET A 1 23.17 13.96 -56.29
N ALA A 2 22.76 13.02 -55.44
CA ALA A 2 23.30 12.88 -54.09
C ALA A 2 23.49 11.39 -53.78
N ARG A 3 24.74 11.01 -53.50
CA ARG A 3 25.23 9.63 -53.32
C ARG A 3 24.66 8.99 -52.05
N GLY A 4 24.07 7.81 -52.21
CA GLY A 4 23.65 6.96 -51.10
C GLY A 4 24.83 6.25 -50.44
N THR A 5 24.89 6.33 -49.10
CA THR A 5 25.84 5.57 -48.28
C THR A 5 25.22 4.22 -47.89
N ARG A 6 25.72 3.15 -48.53
CA ARG A 6 25.42 1.75 -48.16
C ARG A 6 25.99 1.44 -46.77
N SER A 7 25.11 1.29 -45.79
CA SER A 7 25.45 0.73 -44.48
C SER A 7 25.67 -0.78 -44.60
N LYS A 8 26.90 -1.23 -44.31
CA LYS A 8 27.28 -2.64 -44.24
C LYS A 8 26.56 -3.29 -43.06
N SER A 9 25.54 -4.09 -43.33
CA SER A 9 24.90 -4.93 -42.31
C SER A 9 25.92 -5.94 -41.78
N LYS A 10 26.32 -5.74 -40.54
CA LYS A 10 27.19 -6.64 -39.77
C LYS A 10 26.44 -7.96 -39.58
N GLN A 11 26.72 -8.91 -40.46
CA GLN A 11 26.22 -10.29 -40.44
C GLN A 11 26.71 -10.94 -39.14
N ARG A 12 25.90 -10.85 -38.09
CA ARG A 12 26.12 -11.55 -36.83
C ARG A 12 26.01 -13.04 -37.11
N SER A 13 27.15 -13.73 -37.16
CA SER A 13 27.25 -15.18 -37.05
C SER A 13 26.41 -15.64 -35.87
N ARG A 14 25.25 -16.26 -36.18
CA ARG A 14 24.45 -16.96 -35.19
C ARG A 14 25.20 -18.23 -34.82
N SER A 15 25.86 -18.20 -33.66
CA SER A 15 26.35 -19.42 -33.03
C SER A 15 25.20 -20.45 -32.95
N PRO A 16 25.47 -21.75 -33.15
CA PRO A 16 24.46 -22.79 -33.04
C PRO A 16 23.78 -22.67 -31.68
N ILE A 17 22.46 -22.47 -31.70
CA ILE A 17 21.66 -22.46 -30.47
C ILE A 17 21.84 -23.84 -29.85
N PRO A 18 22.43 -23.97 -28.64
CA PRO A 18 22.51 -25.25 -27.97
C PRO A 18 21.09 -25.80 -27.84
N ARG A 19 20.85 -27.01 -28.38
CA ARG A 19 19.57 -27.72 -28.29
C ARG A 19 19.12 -27.65 -26.85
N ALA A 20 17.98 -27.01 -26.62
CA ALA A 20 17.36 -26.96 -25.31
C ALA A 20 17.23 -28.41 -24.82
N VAL A 21 17.94 -28.72 -23.74
CA VAL A 21 17.75 -29.95 -22.99
C VAL A 21 16.30 -29.92 -22.54
N VAL A 22 15.46 -30.73 -23.19
CA VAL A 22 14.09 -30.97 -22.78
C VAL A 22 14.20 -31.73 -21.47
N LEU A 23 14.27 -30.98 -20.36
CA LEU A 23 14.13 -31.56 -19.03
C LEU A 23 12.77 -32.29 -19.04
N PRO A 24 12.72 -33.54 -18.56
CA PRO A 24 11.45 -34.24 -18.39
C PRO A 24 10.51 -33.32 -17.62
N ALA A 25 9.21 -33.39 -17.93
CA ALA A 25 8.14 -32.64 -17.26
C ALA A 25 8.04 -33.06 -15.78
N GLY A 26 9.09 -32.79 -15.02
CA GLY A 26 9.20 -33.01 -13.61
C GLY A 26 8.37 -31.93 -12.96
N VAL A 27 7.27 -32.36 -12.36
CA VAL A 27 6.58 -31.75 -11.23
C VAL A 27 7.08 -30.34 -10.97
N VAL A 28 6.51 -29.36 -11.69
CA VAL A 28 6.71 -27.96 -11.34
C VAL A 28 6.15 -27.85 -9.94
N ALA A 29 7.04 -27.82 -8.94
CA ALA A 29 6.67 -27.71 -7.55
C ALA A 29 5.64 -26.58 -7.46
N ALA A 30 4.46 -26.90 -6.93
CA ALA A 30 3.41 -25.92 -6.75
C ALA A 30 4.06 -24.68 -6.13
N PRO A 31 3.89 -23.47 -6.73
CA PRO A 31 4.58 -22.28 -6.27
C PRO A 31 4.43 -22.19 -4.75
N GLY A 32 5.56 -22.32 -4.04
CA GLY A 32 5.55 -22.34 -2.58
C GLY A 32 4.76 -21.13 -2.09
N ALA A 33 3.89 -21.34 -1.11
CA ALA A 33 3.05 -20.29 -0.56
C ALA A 33 3.91 -19.07 -0.21
N ASP A 34 3.72 -17.95 -0.90
CA ASP A 34 4.57 -16.77 -0.71
C ASP A 34 4.39 -16.23 0.72
N ALA A 35 5.41 -16.39 1.55
CA ALA A 35 5.41 -15.96 2.95
C ALA A 35 5.08 -14.47 3.11
N ARG A 36 5.37 -13.64 2.10
CA ARG A 36 5.07 -12.19 2.12
C ARG A 36 3.59 -11.92 2.30
N ARG A 37 2.71 -12.76 1.75
CA ARG A 37 1.26 -12.61 1.91
C ARG A 37 0.85 -12.73 3.37
N TRP A 38 1.41 -13.70 4.09
CA TRP A 38 1.14 -13.91 5.51
C TRP A 38 1.74 -12.81 6.37
N ILE A 39 2.94 -12.33 6.02
CA ILE A 39 3.60 -11.23 6.75
C ILE A 39 2.78 -9.95 6.60
N TYR A 40 2.45 -9.53 5.38
CA TYR A 40 1.68 -8.29 5.17
C TYR A 40 0.27 -8.41 5.74
N GLY A 41 -0.45 -9.49 5.43
CA GLY A 41 -1.79 -9.69 5.94
C GLY A 41 -1.86 -9.81 7.46
N GLY A 42 -0.89 -10.48 8.09
CA GLY A 42 -0.79 -10.56 9.55
C GLY A 42 -0.48 -9.21 10.19
N LEU A 43 0.45 -8.44 9.61
CA LEU A 43 0.76 -7.09 10.06
C LEU A 43 -0.48 -6.17 9.94
N ASP A 44 -1.22 -6.22 8.83
CA ASP A 44 -2.46 -5.45 8.66
C ASP A 44 -3.46 -5.69 9.78
N LEU A 45 -3.70 -6.97 10.09
CA LEU A 45 -4.64 -7.34 11.15
C LEU A 45 -4.15 -6.86 12.52
N ALA A 46 -2.86 -7.05 12.82
CA ALA A 46 -2.27 -6.58 14.06
C ALA A 46 -2.39 -5.06 14.20
N PHE A 47 -2.07 -4.31 13.14
CA PHE A 47 -2.21 -2.86 13.11
C PHE A 47 -3.66 -2.40 13.22
N ALA A 48 -4.59 -3.08 12.55
CA ALA A 48 -6.01 -2.75 12.64
C ALA A 48 -6.55 -2.93 14.07
N ILE A 49 -6.18 -4.02 14.74
CA ILE A 49 -6.54 -4.29 16.14
C ILE A 49 -5.94 -3.23 17.05
N LEU A 50 -4.64 -2.95 16.89
CA LEU A 50 -3.96 -1.92 17.69
C LEU A 50 -4.61 -0.54 17.52
N GLN A 51 -4.90 -0.14 16.29
CA GLN A 51 -5.59 1.12 15.98
C GLN A 51 -6.98 1.17 16.62
N ALA A 52 -7.77 0.08 16.53
CA ALA A 52 -9.08 0.01 17.15
C ALA A 52 -9.01 0.15 18.68
N ILE A 53 -8.03 -0.49 19.33
CA ILE A 53 -7.81 -0.36 20.78
C ILE A 53 -7.43 1.07 21.13
N LEU A 54 -6.52 1.70 20.39
CA LEU A 54 -6.10 3.08 20.62
C LEU A 54 -7.27 4.06 20.47
N ILE A 55 -8.07 3.92 19.41
CA ILE A 55 -9.26 4.76 19.22
C ILE A 55 -10.24 4.58 20.37
N TRP A 56 -10.47 3.34 20.80
CA TRP A 56 -11.43 3.05 21.87
C TRP A 56 -10.96 3.52 23.26
N LYS A 57 -9.67 3.38 23.58
CA LYS A 57 -9.12 3.62 24.92
C LYS A 57 -8.52 5.01 25.11
N VAL A 58 -7.92 5.59 24.07
CA VAL A 58 -7.08 6.79 24.19
C VAL A 58 -7.78 8.04 23.67
N VAL A 59 -8.70 7.90 22.71
CA VAL A 59 -9.33 9.05 22.03
C VAL A 59 -10.76 9.24 22.52
N PRO A 60 -11.00 10.06 23.58
CA PRO A 60 -12.34 10.43 23.99
C PRO A 60 -12.95 11.37 22.94
N ASN A 61 -13.59 10.82 21.92
CA ASN A 61 -14.17 11.61 20.83
C ASN A 61 -15.66 11.88 21.09
N ARG A 62 -16.02 13.14 21.27
CA ARG A 62 -17.41 13.57 21.47
C ARG A 62 -18.14 13.91 20.17
N LEU A 63 -17.41 14.07 19.06
CA LEU A 63 -17.97 14.43 17.77
C LEU A 63 -18.20 13.16 16.93
N PRO A 64 -19.45 12.77 16.62
CA PRO A 64 -19.73 11.54 15.88
C PRO A 64 -19.06 11.49 14.51
N SER A 65 -18.96 12.63 13.81
CA SER A 65 -18.31 12.70 12.49
C SER A 65 -16.81 12.47 12.55
N ALA A 66 -16.14 12.90 13.63
CA ALA A 66 -14.72 12.63 13.83
C ALA A 66 -14.50 11.17 14.27
N SER A 67 -15.38 10.65 15.13
CA SER A 67 -15.34 9.25 15.54
C SER A 67 -15.51 8.31 14.34
N PHE A 68 -16.51 8.56 13.49
CA PHE A 68 -16.75 7.78 12.28
C PHE A 68 -15.51 7.76 11.37
N HIS A 69 -14.92 8.92 11.10
CA HIS A 69 -13.72 9.02 10.26
C HIS A 69 -12.53 8.28 10.87
N LEU A 70 -12.28 8.42 12.18
CA LEU A 70 -11.21 7.67 12.86
C LEU A 70 -11.40 6.15 12.72
N TRP A 71 -12.64 5.65 12.87
CA TRP A 71 -12.94 4.23 12.72
C TRP A 71 -12.78 3.70 11.29
N THR A 72 -12.79 4.56 10.26
CA THR A 72 -12.55 4.08 8.90
C THR A 72 -11.16 3.49 8.72
N LEU A 73 -10.14 4.00 9.41
CA LEU A 73 -8.76 3.54 9.28
C LEU A 73 -8.56 2.07 9.73
N PRO A 74 -8.91 1.67 10.97
CA PRO A 74 -8.77 0.28 11.39
C PRO A 74 -9.67 -0.65 10.57
N VAL A 75 -10.89 -0.23 10.20
CA VAL A 75 -11.81 -1.05 9.40
C VAL A 75 -11.23 -1.31 8.01
N LEU A 76 -10.74 -0.27 7.31
CA LEU A 76 -10.16 -0.43 5.98
C LEU A 76 -8.85 -1.23 6.02
N THR A 77 -8.02 -1.01 7.05
CA THR A 77 -6.79 -1.80 7.27
C THR A 77 -7.13 -3.27 7.51
N PHE A 78 -8.17 -3.55 8.31
CA PHE A 78 -8.65 -4.92 8.55
C PHE A 78 -9.14 -5.59 7.26
N VAL A 79 -9.97 -4.91 6.47
CA VAL A 79 -10.46 -5.40 5.18
C VAL A 79 -9.30 -5.63 4.20
N MET A 80 -8.30 -4.75 4.20
CA MET A 80 -7.08 -4.90 3.39
C MET A 80 -6.29 -6.15 3.80
N GLY A 81 -6.13 -6.39 5.11
CA GLY A 81 -5.49 -7.58 5.67
C GLY A 81 -6.22 -8.86 5.28
N ILE A 82 -7.56 -8.89 5.42
CA ILE A 82 -8.39 -10.01 4.97
C ILE A 82 -8.22 -10.24 3.46
N GLY A 83 -8.31 -9.20 2.63
CA GLY A 83 -8.15 -9.32 1.18
C GLY A 83 -6.79 -9.92 0.80
N THR A 84 -5.75 -9.52 1.51
CA THR A 84 -4.38 -10.05 1.34
C THR A 84 -4.31 -11.51 1.77
N LEU A 85 -4.90 -11.87 2.90
CA LEU A 85 -4.94 -13.24 3.41
C LEU A 85 -5.88 -14.16 2.65
N LEU A 86 -6.88 -13.67 1.91
CA LEU A 86 -7.74 -14.49 1.04
C LEU A 86 -7.00 -14.91 -0.24
N GLY A 87 -6.14 -14.05 -0.78
CA GLY A 87 -5.43 -14.33 -2.02
C GLY A 87 -6.34 -14.33 -3.25
N GLY A 88 -5.78 -14.79 -4.38
CA GLY A 88 -6.52 -14.88 -5.65
C GLY A 88 -6.98 -13.54 -6.23
N PRO A 89 -7.71 -13.55 -7.36
CA PRO A 89 -8.03 -12.32 -8.07
C PRO A 89 -9.02 -11.43 -7.31
N SER A 90 -9.93 -12.02 -6.53
CA SER A 90 -10.87 -11.29 -5.67
C SER A 90 -10.17 -10.65 -4.48
N GLY A 91 -9.32 -11.40 -3.76
CA GLY A 91 -8.54 -10.88 -2.62
C GLY A 91 -7.62 -9.73 -3.03
N TRP A 92 -7.00 -9.81 -4.22
CA TRP A 92 -6.23 -8.71 -4.78
C TRP A 92 -7.07 -7.44 -4.97
N ARG A 93 -8.28 -7.55 -5.55
CA ARG A 93 -9.17 -6.40 -5.74
C ARG A 93 -9.56 -5.78 -4.40
N VAL A 94 -9.95 -6.62 -3.44
CA VAL A 94 -10.33 -6.18 -2.08
C VAL A 94 -9.16 -5.44 -1.42
N ALA A 95 -7.98 -6.03 -1.41
CA ALA A 95 -6.79 -5.42 -0.80
C ALA A 95 -6.42 -4.08 -1.46
N VAL A 96 -6.46 -4.00 -2.80
CA VAL A 96 -6.16 -2.75 -3.52
C VAL A 96 -7.21 -1.67 -3.25
N ILE A 97 -8.50 -2.00 -3.29
CA ILE A 97 -9.58 -1.04 -3.04
C ILE A 97 -9.52 -0.56 -1.59
N ALA A 98 -9.41 -1.47 -0.63
CA ALA A 98 -9.35 -1.13 0.79
C ALA A 98 -8.10 -0.32 1.13
N GLY A 99 -6.93 -0.70 0.61
CA GLY A 99 -5.70 0.07 0.79
C GLY A 99 -5.77 1.45 0.16
N SER A 100 -6.35 1.59 -1.04
CA SER A 100 -6.52 2.91 -1.68
C SER A 100 -7.48 3.79 -0.89
N ALA A 101 -8.59 3.22 -0.39
CA ALA A 101 -9.53 3.91 0.48
C ALA A 101 -8.88 4.31 1.82
N ALA A 102 -8.01 3.47 2.40
CA ALA A 102 -7.28 3.77 3.62
C ALA A 102 -6.32 4.96 3.41
N LEU A 103 -5.61 5.00 2.29
CA LEU A 103 -4.77 6.14 1.91
C LEU A 103 -5.58 7.42 1.72
N LEU A 104 -6.72 7.35 1.01
CA LEU A 104 -7.61 8.50 0.85
C LEU A 104 -8.14 8.99 2.20
N SER A 105 -8.57 8.08 3.08
CA SER A 105 -9.02 8.41 4.42
C SER A 105 -7.91 9.09 5.25
N THR A 106 -6.68 8.61 5.11
CA THR A 106 -5.50 9.21 5.77
C THR A 106 -5.25 10.63 5.26
N VAL A 107 -5.32 10.87 3.94
CA VAL A 107 -5.20 12.22 3.36
C VAL A 107 -6.28 13.15 3.91
N LEU A 108 -7.54 12.69 3.98
CA LEU A 108 -8.64 13.49 4.55
C LEU A 108 -8.41 13.79 6.04
N LEU A 109 -7.87 12.84 6.80
CA LEU A 109 -7.57 13.03 8.22
C LEU A 109 -6.47 14.07 8.40
N ILE A 110 -5.40 13.99 7.60
CA ILE A 110 -4.30 14.97 7.60
C ILE A 110 -4.85 16.37 7.29
N LEU A 111 -5.67 16.50 6.24
CA LEU A 111 -6.27 17.77 5.87
C LEU A 111 -7.09 18.36 7.03
N ARG A 112 -7.90 17.52 7.70
CA ARG A 112 -8.70 17.94 8.85
C ARG A 112 -7.83 18.41 10.02
N ILE A 113 -6.73 17.73 10.30
CA ILE A 113 -5.78 18.11 11.36
C ILE A 113 -5.09 19.43 10.99
N VAL A 114 -4.63 19.59 9.75
CA VAL A 114 -3.98 20.83 9.28
C VAL A 114 -4.93 22.02 9.35
N VAL A 115 -6.18 21.87 8.91
CA VAL A 115 -7.21 22.93 9.02
C VAL A 115 -7.45 23.29 10.49
N SER A 116 -7.54 22.29 11.37
CA SER A 116 -7.72 22.51 12.81
C SER A 116 -6.51 23.21 13.44
N ALA A 117 -5.29 22.82 13.05
CA ALA A 117 -4.05 23.42 13.52
C ALA A 117 -3.89 24.87 13.06
N ALA A 118 -4.25 25.17 11.81
CA ALA A 118 -4.25 26.53 11.28
C ALA A 118 -5.25 27.43 12.02
N PHE A 119 -6.44 26.91 12.32
CA PHE A 119 -7.43 27.63 13.12
C PHE A 119 -6.93 27.87 14.55
N LEU A 120 -6.36 26.86 15.19
CA LEU A 120 -5.78 26.97 16.53
C LEU A 120 -4.69 28.03 16.60
N SER A 121 -3.75 28.03 15.65
CA SER A 121 -2.67 29.01 15.64
C SER A 121 -3.17 30.44 15.39
N GLY A 122 -4.19 30.60 14.54
CA GLY A 122 -4.78 31.90 14.23
C GLY A 122 -5.56 32.52 15.39
N VAL A 123 -6.39 31.72 16.08
CA VAL A 123 -7.29 32.23 17.13
C VAL A 123 -6.60 32.35 18.48
N TYR A 124 -5.71 31.42 18.83
CA TYR A 124 -5.11 31.35 20.17
C TYR A 124 -3.67 31.88 20.25
N GLY A 125 -3.17 32.51 19.17
CA GLY A 125 -1.84 33.12 19.15
C GLY A 125 -0.72 32.14 19.54
N ALA A 126 0.15 32.55 20.47
CA ALA A 126 1.31 31.76 20.90
C ALA A 126 0.94 30.38 21.49
N PHE A 127 -0.13 30.29 22.28
CA PHE A 127 -0.63 29.00 22.78
C PHE A 127 -1.14 28.11 21.64
N GLY A 128 -1.82 28.71 20.66
CA GLY A 128 -2.28 28.04 19.45
C GLY A 128 -1.14 27.47 18.61
N GLN A 129 -0.02 28.19 18.51
CA GLN A 129 1.18 27.73 17.79
C GLN A 129 1.79 26.47 18.42
N ALA A 130 1.87 26.38 19.74
CA ALA A 130 2.36 25.18 20.43
C ALA A 130 1.45 23.95 20.18
N ALA A 131 0.13 24.15 20.23
CA ALA A 131 -0.84 23.11 19.90
C ALA A 131 -0.74 22.68 18.44
N ALA A 132 -0.56 23.62 17.51
CA ALA A 132 -0.39 23.35 16.09
C ALA A 132 0.88 22.53 15.81
N MET A 133 2.01 22.84 16.45
CA MET A 133 3.25 22.04 16.33
C MET A 133 3.04 20.59 16.79
N THR A 134 2.38 20.40 17.93
CA THR A 134 2.06 19.06 18.45
C THR A 134 1.14 18.28 17.50
N ALA A 135 0.15 18.96 16.91
CA ALA A 135 -0.73 18.37 15.91
C ALA A 135 0.03 17.97 14.62
N LEU A 136 0.98 18.78 14.14
CA LEU A 136 1.81 18.45 12.99
C LEU A 136 2.77 17.28 13.27
N MET A 137 3.35 17.20 14.47
CA MET A 137 4.13 16.02 14.87
C MET A 137 3.27 14.76 14.90
N SER A 138 2.04 14.88 15.40
CA SER A 138 1.08 13.77 15.41
C SER A 138 0.72 13.33 13.98
N VAL A 139 0.57 14.27 13.04
CA VAL A 139 0.37 13.97 11.61
C VAL A 139 1.55 13.19 11.03
N ALA A 140 2.79 13.59 11.34
CA ALA A 140 3.97 12.87 10.87
C ALA A 140 3.97 11.41 11.36
N LEU A 141 3.64 11.19 12.64
CA LEU A 141 3.49 9.85 13.21
C LEU A 141 2.37 9.04 12.55
N VAL A 142 1.23 9.67 12.24
CA VAL A 142 0.13 9.02 11.51
C VAL A 142 0.58 8.60 10.11
N ILE A 143 1.31 9.44 9.38
CA ILE A 143 1.85 9.09 8.06
C ILE A 143 2.80 7.90 8.18
N GLU A 144 3.72 7.95 9.14
CA GLU A 144 4.73 6.91 9.32
C GLU A 144 4.13 5.56 9.73
N LEU A 145 3.18 5.55 10.67
CA LEU A 145 2.61 4.33 11.21
C LEU A 145 1.43 3.78 10.40
N VAL A 146 0.60 4.65 9.83
CA VAL A 146 -0.67 4.26 9.19
C VAL A 146 -0.57 4.25 7.67
N ALA A 147 0.10 5.22 7.05
CA ALA A 147 0.14 5.32 5.59
C ALA A 147 1.24 4.45 4.96
N LEU A 148 2.37 4.28 5.65
CA LEU A 148 3.53 3.58 5.11
C LEU A 148 3.20 2.14 4.71
N LEU A 149 2.47 1.43 5.57
CA LEU A 149 2.18 0.02 5.38
C LEU A 149 1.26 -0.24 4.16
N PRO A 150 0.10 0.44 4.00
CA PRO A 150 -0.70 0.37 2.79
C PRO A 150 0.08 0.77 1.52
N ILE A 151 0.97 1.76 1.58
CA ILE A 151 1.80 2.17 0.43
C ILE A 151 2.69 1.02 -0.02
N VAL A 152 3.44 0.41 0.92
CA VAL A 152 4.37 -0.70 0.60
C VAL A 152 3.60 -1.89 0.06
N GLN A 153 2.43 -2.19 0.64
CA GLN A 153 1.60 -3.29 0.23
C GLN A 153 0.95 -3.10 -1.14
N ILE A 154 0.37 -1.93 -1.42
CA ILE A 154 -0.17 -1.60 -2.75
C ILE A 154 0.95 -1.66 -3.78
N LYS A 155 2.13 -1.10 -3.47
CA LYS A 155 3.30 -1.19 -4.35
C LYS A 155 3.64 -2.64 -4.66
N TYR A 156 3.69 -3.51 -3.64
CA TYR A 156 3.90 -4.94 -3.81
C TYR A 156 2.81 -5.61 -4.69
N LEU A 157 1.54 -5.35 -4.41
CA LEU A 157 0.39 -5.89 -5.15
C LEU A 157 0.37 -5.45 -6.63
N MET A 158 0.94 -4.28 -6.94
CA MET A 158 1.08 -3.79 -8.32
C MET A 158 2.24 -4.42 -9.07
N THR A 159 3.25 -4.97 -8.38
CA THR A 159 4.38 -5.63 -9.04
C THR A 159 3.98 -6.89 -9.80
N ARG A 160 4.82 -7.30 -10.76
CA ARG A 160 4.63 -8.55 -11.52
C ARG A 160 4.70 -9.81 -10.64
N ALA A 161 5.40 -9.74 -9.50
CA ALA A 161 5.45 -10.84 -8.52
C ALA A 161 4.13 -10.92 -7.75
N GLY A 162 3.67 -9.77 -7.21
CA GLY A 162 2.37 -9.66 -6.54
C GLY A 162 1.24 -10.14 -7.44
N ARG A 163 1.12 -9.63 -8.67
CA ARG A 163 0.06 -10.07 -9.60
C ARG A 163 0.06 -11.57 -9.89
N ARG A 164 1.24 -12.19 -10.05
CA ARG A 164 1.37 -13.65 -10.23
C ARG A 164 0.86 -14.44 -9.04
N ASN A 165 1.17 -14.00 -7.82
CA ASN A 165 0.73 -14.66 -6.58
C ASN A 165 -0.79 -14.62 -6.37
N TYR A 166 -1.48 -13.66 -7.00
CA TYR A 166 -2.93 -13.53 -6.93
C TYR A 166 -3.63 -13.97 -8.23
N SER A 167 -2.92 -14.64 -9.15
CA SER A 167 -3.45 -15.08 -10.44
C SER A 167 -4.08 -13.94 -11.27
N VAL A 168 -3.56 -12.72 -11.12
CA VAL A 168 -4.01 -11.54 -11.86
C VAL A 168 -3.18 -11.40 -13.13
N PRO A 169 -3.80 -11.31 -14.32
CA PRO A 169 -3.06 -11.13 -15.56
C PRO A 169 -2.23 -9.84 -15.55
N ALA A 170 -0.97 -9.94 -16.00
CA ALA A 170 -0.14 -8.78 -16.26
C ALA A 170 -0.73 -8.05 -17.48
N ARG A 171 -1.16 -6.81 -17.28
CA ARG A 171 -1.52 -5.91 -18.39
C ARG A 171 -0.27 -5.18 -18.86
#